data_AF-H4F8D7-F1
#
_entry.id   AF-H4F8D7-F1
#
_cell.length_a   1.000
_cell.length_b   1.000
_cell.length_c   1.000
_cell.angle_alpha   90.00
_cell.angle_beta   90.00
_cell.angle_gamma   90.00
#
_symmetry.space_group_name_H-M   'P 1'
#
loop_
_entity.id
_entity.type
_entity.pdbx_description
1 polymer ?
#
loop_
_entity_poly.entity_id
_entity_poly.type
_entity_poly.pdbx_seq_one_letter_code
_entity_poly.pdbx_strand_id
1 'polypeptide(L)'
;MARKSIEERLAQLDAQKKALQQRLAKQERNNDTRRKVLLGALVLHRLENGKDEFSKNLGEWLRRELPGFLTRDLDKVVCADLINGAQTSTKSDNTGRPIHEST
;
A
#
# COMPACT_ATOMS: atom_id res chain seq x y z
N MET A 1 53.70 16.02 8.55
CA MET A 1 52.25 15.69 8.61
C MET A 1 51.55 16.75 9.43
N ALA A 2 50.95 17.76 8.77
CA ALA A 2 50.28 18.86 9.46
C ALA A 2 49.14 18.32 10.32
N ARG A 3 49.17 18.58 11.63
CA ARG A 3 48.02 18.30 12.50
C ARG A 3 46.90 19.25 12.05
N LYS A 4 45.82 18.68 11.49
CA LYS A 4 44.57 19.42 11.25
C LYS A 4 44.21 20.22 12.50
N SER A 5 43.80 21.48 12.32
CA SER A 5 43.37 22.33 13.42
C SER A 5 42.18 21.68 14.13
N ILE A 6 41.95 22.03 15.40
CA ILE A 6 40.81 21.50 16.16
C ILE A 6 39.50 21.83 15.44
N GLU A 7 39.41 23.00 14.81
CA GLU A 7 38.25 23.45 14.02
C GLU A 7 38.00 22.55 12.80
N GLU A 8 39.04 22.21 12.04
CA GLU A 8 38.91 21.31 10.89
C GLU A 8 38.43 19.91 11.31
N ARG A 9 38.89 19.42 12.46
CA ARG A 9 38.43 18.14 13.03
C ARG A 9 36.98 18.21 13.49
N LEU A 10 36.58 19.32 14.11
CA LEU A 10 35.18 19.56 14.51
C LEU A 10 34.27 19.57 13.28
N ALA A 11 34.65 20.32 12.25
CA ALA A 11 33.91 20.40 10.99
C ALA A 11 33.78 19.03 10.30
N GLN A 12 34.85 18.23 10.33
CA GLN A 12 34.83 16.87 9.79
C GLN A 12 33.88 15.95 10.57
N LEU A 13 33.86 16.03 11.90
CA LEU A 13 32.95 15.25 12.74
C LEU A 13 31.49 15.67 12.53
N ASP A 14 31.22 16.97 12.41
CA ASP A 14 29.87 17.47 12.13
C ASP A 14 29.37 17.04 10.75
N ALA A 15 30.24 17.04 9.74
CA ALA A 15 29.91 16.53 8.42
C ALA A 15 29.57 15.03 8.45
N GLN A 16 30.35 14.24 9.19
CA GLN A 16 30.08 12.81 9.37
C GLN A 16 28.77 12.55 10.11
N LYS A 17 28.49 13.32 11.18
CA LYS A 17 27.23 13.24 11.93
C LYS A 17 26.03 13.53 11.03
N LYS A 18 26.09 14.63 10.25
CA LYS A 18 25.02 14.99 9.30
C LYS A 18 24.81 13.89 8.26
N ALA A 19 25.88 13.31 7.71
CA ALA A 19 25.78 12.22 6.75
C ALA A 19 25.13 10.96 7.36
N LEU A 20 25.48 10.60 8.59
CA LEU A 20 24.86 9.48 9.30
C LEU A 20 23.37 9.74 9.60
N GLN A 21 23.01 10.93 10.05
CA GLN A 21 21.62 11.32 10.28
C GLN A 21 20.78 11.25 9.01
N GLN A 22 21.32 11.72 7.87
CA GLN A 22 20.64 11.62 6.58
C GLN A 22 20.42 10.17 6.15
N ARG A 23 21.39 9.29 6.39
CA ARG A 23 21.26 7.85 6.11
C ARG A 23 20.19 7.20 6.99
N LEU A 24 20.18 7.53 8.29
CA LEU A 24 19.18 7.03 9.23
C LEU A 24 17.77 7.46 8.81
N ALA A 25 17.57 8.75 8.53
CA ALA A 25 16.27 9.27 8.08
C ALA A 25 15.82 8.65 6.74
N LYS A 26 16.75 8.30 5.84
CA LYS A 26 16.43 7.54 4.63
C LYS A 26 15.97 6.12 4.95
N GLN A 27 16.68 5.43 5.85
CA GLN A 27 16.32 4.08 6.27
C GLN A 27 14.95 4.03 6.95
N GLU A 28 14.65 5.00 7.82
CA GLU A 28 13.34 5.11 8.47
C GLU A 28 12.21 5.30 7.48
N ARG A 29 12.36 6.19 6.50
CA ARG A 29 11.37 6.37 5.43
C ARG A 29 11.20 5.12 4.56
N ASN A 30 12.28 4.44 4.24
CA ASN A 30 12.23 3.17 3.50
C ASN A 30 11.48 2.10 4.29
N ASN A 31 11.76 1.97 5.59
CA ASN A 31 11.08 1.03 6.46
C ASN A 31 9.59 1.38 6.63
N ASP A 32 9.26 2.65 6.80
CA ASP A 32 7.88 3.11 6.92
C ASP A 32 7.08 2.83 5.63
N THR A 33 7.67 3.11 4.47
CA THR A 33 7.08 2.78 3.17
C THR A 33 6.87 1.28 3.05
N ARG A 34 7.88 0.47 3.38
CA ARG A 34 7.79 -0.99 3.32
C ARG A 34 6.70 -1.53 4.24
N ARG A 35 6.61 -1.02 5.46
CA ARG A 35 5.57 -1.39 6.44
C ARG A 35 4.17 -1.08 5.91
N LYS A 36 3.95 0.13 5.37
CA LYS A 36 2.67 0.54 4.80
C LYS A 36 2.25 -0.35 3.64
N VAL A 37 3.18 -0.65 2.73
CA VAL A 37 2.92 -1.53 1.58
C VAL A 37 2.58 -2.95 2.03
N LEU A 38 3.35 -3.52 2.95
CA LEU A 38 3.11 -4.89 3.44
C LEU A 38 1.78 -5.02 4.19
N LEU A 39 1.43 -4.04 5.02
CA LEU A 39 0.14 -4.01 5.71
C LEU A 39 -1.02 -3.88 4.72
N GLY A 40 -0.89 -2.99 3.72
CA GLY A 40 -1.89 -2.85 2.66
C GLY A 40 -2.08 -4.15 1.89
N ALA A 41 -0.99 -4.78 1.45
CA ALA A 41 -1.04 -6.05 0.72
C ALA A 41 -1.70 -7.18 1.54
N LEU A 42 -1.42 -7.26 2.84
CA LEU A 42 -2.06 -8.24 3.73
C LEU A 42 -3.57 -8.03 3.84
N VAL A 43 -4.01 -6.76 3.99
CA VAL A 43 -5.43 -6.42 4.08
C VAL A 43 -6.14 -6.76 2.77
N LEU A 44 -5.56 -6.37 1.62
CA LEU A 44 -6.14 -6.68 0.31
C LEU A 44 -6.27 -8.19 0.08
N HIS A 45 -5.20 -8.95 0.35
CA HIS A 45 -5.23 -10.40 0.24
C HIS A 45 -6.33 -11.03 1.10
N ARG A 46 -6.57 -10.48 2.30
CA ARG A 46 -7.61 -10.96 3.20
C ARG A 46 -9.02 -10.58 2.72
N LEU A 47 -9.21 -9.41 2.14
CA LEU A 47 -10.49 -9.02 1.53
C LEU A 47 -10.84 -9.87 0.31
N GLU A 48 -9.83 -10.29 -0.45
CA GLU A 48 -10.01 -11.14 -1.64
C GLU A 48 -10.24 -12.62 -1.28
N ASN A 49 -9.45 -13.17 -0.35
CA ASN A 49 -9.41 -14.62 -0.10
C ASN A 49 -10.10 -15.04 1.21
N GLY A 50 -10.38 -14.10 2.11
CA GLY A 50 -10.97 -14.36 3.41
C GLY A 50 -12.47 -14.65 3.33
N LYS A 51 -12.88 -15.83 3.80
CA LYS A 51 -14.30 -16.23 3.89
C LYS A 51 -14.84 -16.21 5.33
N ASP A 52 -13.97 -15.86 6.28
CA ASP A 52 -14.28 -15.74 7.70
C ASP A 52 -15.01 -14.41 8.01
N GLU A 53 -15.79 -14.43 9.09
CA GLU A 53 -16.57 -13.27 9.56
C GLU A 53 -15.70 -12.03 9.79
N PHE A 54 -14.45 -12.23 10.23
CA PHE A 54 -13.50 -11.12 10.37
C PHE A 54 -13.23 -10.41 9.05
N SER A 55 -13.06 -11.14 7.95
CA SER A 55 -12.79 -10.54 6.64
C SER A 55 -14.00 -9.79 6.09
N LYS A 56 -15.22 -10.28 6.36
CA LYS A 56 -16.46 -9.56 6.05
C LYS A 56 -16.57 -8.26 6.85
N ASN A 57 -16.42 -8.33 8.17
CA ASN A 57 -16.46 -7.17 9.06
C ASN A 57 -15.38 -6.15 8.72
N LEU A 58 -14.18 -6.61 8.34
CA LEU A 58 -13.09 -5.76 7.89
C LEU A 58 -13.47 -5.01 6.60
N GLY A 59 -14.07 -5.70 5.63
CA GLY A 59 -14.56 -5.06 4.40
C GLY A 59 -15.61 -3.99 4.66
N GLU A 60 -16.60 -4.28 5.52
CA GLU A 60 -17.62 -3.30 5.92
C GLU A 60 -17.01 -2.09 6.64
N TRP A 61 -16.09 -2.34 7.57
CA TRP A 61 -15.38 -1.28 8.27
C TRP A 61 -14.57 -0.41 7.31
N LEU A 62 -13.84 -1.00 6.36
CA LEU A 62 -13.09 -0.25 5.35
C LEU A 62 -14.03 0.63 4.51
N ARG A 63 -15.18 0.13 4.05
CA ARG A 63 -16.12 0.94 3.25
C ARG A 63 -16.62 2.18 3.98
N ARG A 64 -16.74 2.12 5.31
CA ARG A 64 -17.16 3.25 6.14
C ARG A 64 -16.02 4.24 6.39
N GLU A 65 -14.83 3.75 6.73
CA GLU A 65 -13.72 4.61 7.16
C GLU A 65 -12.88 5.16 5.99
N LEU A 66 -12.69 4.39 4.92
CA LEU A 66 -11.82 4.76 3.80
C LEU A 66 -12.25 6.08 3.12
N PRO A 67 -13.55 6.36 2.86
CA PRO A 67 -13.97 7.65 2.30
C PRO A 67 -13.64 8.86 3.18
N GLY A 68 -13.64 8.69 4.50
CA GLY A 68 -13.24 9.74 5.45
C GLY A 68 -11.74 9.87 5.63
N PHE A 69 -10.99 8.78 5.42
CA PHE A 69 -9.53 8.77 5.49
C PHE A 69 -8.88 9.35 4.23
N LEU A 70 -9.48 9.13 3.05
CA LEU A 70 -8.95 9.59 1.77
C LEU A 70 -9.28 11.07 1.55
N THR A 71 -8.25 11.91 1.65
CA THR A 71 -8.40 13.36 1.49
C THR A 71 -8.40 13.82 0.04
N ARG A 72 -7.78 13.05 -0.87
CA ARG A 72 -7.65 13.40 -2.29
C ARG A 72 -8.64 12.60 -3.14
N ASP A 73 -9.27 13.26 -4.11
CA ASP A 73 -10.25 12.62 -4.97
C ASP A 73 -9.64 11.55 -5.87
N LEU A 74 -8.38 11.73 -6.30
CA LEU A 74 -7.66 10.70 -7.06
C LEU A 74 -7.53 9.40 -6.27
N ASP A 75 -7.24 9.48 -4.97
CA ASP A 75 -7.07 8.30 -4.13
C ASP A 75 -8.42 7.59 -3.90
N LYS A 76 -9.52 8.36 -3.81
CA LYS A 76 -10.88 7.80 -3.74
C LYS A 76 -11.25 7.00 -4.99
N VAL A 77 -10.85 7.48 -6.17
CA VAL A 77 -11.07 6.76 -7.44
C VAL A 77 -10.30 5.44 -7.47
N VAL A 78 -9.04 5.45 -7.03
CA VAL A 78 -8.21 4.22 -6.97
C VAL A 78 -8.80 3.18 -6.00
N CYS A 79 -9.46 3.63 -4.93
CA CYS A 79 -10.09 2.75 -3.96
C CYS A 79 -11.60 2.53 -4.19
N ALA A 80 -12.15 2.95 -5.33
CA ALA A 80 -13.60 2.90 -5.57
C ALA A 80 -14.16 1.46 -5.50
N ASP A 81 -13.42 0.47 -6.00
CA ASP A 81 -13.82 -0.94 -5.97
C ASP A 81 -13.93 -1.48 -4.54
N LEU A 82 -13.07 -1.00 -3.64
CA LEU A 82 -13.11 -1.34 -2.21
C LEU A 82 -14.31 -0.67 -1.53
N ILE A 83 -14.56 0.61 -1.84
CA ILE A 83 -15.62 1.44 -1.22
C ILE A 83 -17.02 0.97 -1.66
N ASN A 84 -17.22 0.74 -2.95
CA ASN A 84 -18.51 0.35 -3.51
C ASN A 84 -18.81 -1.15 -3.29
N GLY A 85 -17.83 -1.88 -2.76
CA GLY A 85 -17.83 -3.32 -2.73
C GLY A 85 -17.52 -3.88 -4.11
N ALA A 86 -16.59 -4.84 -4.16
CA ALA A 86 -16.42 -5.67 -5.34
C ALA A 86 -17.73 -6.42 -5.57
N GLN A 87 -18.64 -5.83 -6.35
CA GLN A 87 -19.58 -6.60 -7.14
C GLN A 87 -18.67 -7.47 -7.98
N THR A 88 -18.48 -8.71 -7.55
CA THR A 88 -17.93 -9.77 -8.37
C THR A 88 -18.81 -9.78 -9.60
N SER A 89 -18.40 -9.05 -10.64
CA SER A 89 -18.94 -9.19 -11.97
C SER A 89 -18.73 -10.64 -12.29
N THR A 90 -19.83 -11.38 -12.21
CA THR A 90 -19.99 -12.73 -12.71
C THR A 90 -19.23 -12.78 -14.04
N LYS A 91 -18.21 -13.64 -14.10
CA LYS A 91 -17.72 -14.12 -15.38
C LYS A 91 -18.95 -14.67 -16.09
N SER A 92 -19.46 -13.91 -17.04
CA SER A 92 -20.49 -14.37 -17.96
C SER A 92 -19.86 -15.53 -18.72
N ASP A 93 -20.28 -16.74 -18.36
CA ASP A 93 -20.14 -17.91 -19.20
C ASP A 93 -20.80 -17.60 -20.53
N ASN A 94 -20.01 -17.21 -21.51
CA ASN A 94 -20.42 -17.18 -22.90
C ASN A 94 -19.42 -18.00 -23.71
N THR A 95 -19.52 -19.33 -23.58
CA THR A 95 -19.08 -20.22 -24.65
C THR A 95 -20.34 -20.78 -25.29
N GLY A 96 -20.62 -20.29 -26.48
CA GLY A 96 -21.92 -20.37 -27.13
C GLY A 96 -22.36 -21.79 -27.46
N ARG A 97 -23.66 -22.00 -27.33
CA ARG A 97 -24.39 -23.09 -27.98
C ARG A 97 -25.04 -22.54 -29.26
N PRO A 98 -24.69 -23.00 -30.46
CA PRO A 98 -25.59 -22.94 -31.58
C PRO A 98 -26.39 -24.25 -31.69
N ILE A 99 -27.69 -24.10 -31.44
CA ILE A 99 -28.83 -24.67 -32.15
C ILE A 99 -28.60 -25.60 -33.37
N HIS A 100 -29.37 -26.69 -33.36
CA HIS A 100 -30.00 -27.43 -34.46
C HIS A 100 -29.18 -27.91 -35.67
N GLU A 101 -29.10 -29.23 -35.84
CA GLU A 101 -29.31 -29.83 -37.15
C GLU A 101 -30.08 -31.15 -37.00
N SER A 102 -31.23 -31.19 -37.68
CA SER A 102 -32.14 -32.31 -37.79
C SER A 102 -31.58 -33.34 -38.76
N THR A 103 -31.72 -34.64 -38.47
CA THR A 103 -31.90 -35.69 -39.47
C THR A 103 -32.74 -36.79 -38.85
#